data_AF-A0A160IT32-F1
#
_entry.id   AF-A0A160IT32-F1
#
_cell.length_a   1.000
_cell.length_b   1.000
_cell.length_c   1.000
_cell.angle_alpha   90.00
_cell.angle_beta   90.00
_cell.angle_gamma   90.00
#
_symmetry.space_group_name_H-M   'P 1'
#
loop_
_entity.id
_entity.type
_entity.pdbx_description
1 polymer ?
#
loop_
_entity_poly.entity_id
_entity_poly.type
_entity_poly.pdbx_seq_one_letter_code
_entity_poly.pdbx_strand_id
1 'polypeptide(L)'
;MGAFKEQWGEPERIDPSSYGYEWYIYGNKSPKGYLQAGVENGKVVTLFVIGSDVNTSPFTIGENSNKIIQKFPIESDITINDGEDFFRFELSEQEVMLRPLIKLKDNVWVQLYFDKFTNQLSSVRYTTSDVLLKQRPYSIVYRGDLPPLGQLSEEEQKKVDQSEEQQVFELTNIIRLKYEKNPLEWDEKTSEVAFLHSKDMLDQQYFSHESKDGRTLSDRLQQKEVTFLQAGENIAANYTDGIAAVEGWMNSEGHRKTLLNNEYTHLGVGVDHKYYTQNFLVPMK
;
A
#
# COMPACT_ATOMS: atom_id res chain seq x y z
N MET A 1 -15.17 16.63 6.98
CA MET A 1 -14.62 17.01 5.66
C MET A 1 -14.32 18.51 5.51
N GLY A 2 -15.18 19.42 6.01
CA GLY A 2 -15.03 20.88 5.82
C GLY A 2 -13.62 21.43 6.10
N ALA A 3 -13.11 21.26 7.33
CA ALA A 3 -11.77 21.74 7.70
C ALA A 3 -10.62 21.09 6.89
N PHE A 4 -10.79 19.84 6.43
CA PHE A 4 -9.78 19.15 5.63
C PHE A 4 -9.73 19.71 4.20
N LYS A 5 -10.89 19.99 3.60
CA LYS A 5 -10.99 20.67 2.31
C LYS A 5 -10.52 22.12 2.35
N GLU A 6 -10.73 22.84 3.46
CA GLU A 6 -10.18 24.18 3.64
C GLU A 6 -8.65 24.19 3.62
N GLN A 7 -8.02 23.15 4.17
CA GLN A 7 -6.56 23.03 4.21
C GLN A 7 -5.96 22.51 2.90
N TRP A 8 -6.58 21.51 2.28
CA TRP A 8 -5.98 20.75 1.17
C TRP A 8 -6.66 20.97 -0.19
N GLY A 9 -7.77 21.71 -0.23
CA GLY A 9 -8.56 21.89 -1.43
C GLY A 9 -9.34 20.65 -1.84
N GLU A 10 -9.67 20.57 -3.13
CA GLU A 10 -10.30 19.39 -3.72
C GLU A 10 -9.24 18.32 -4.03
N PRO A 11 -9.59 17.02 -3.88
CA PRO A 11 -8.68 15.93 -4.22
C PRO A 11 -8.40 15.88 -5.73
N GLU A 12 -7.24 15.35 -6.09
CA GLU A 12 -6.89 15.08 -7.50
C GLU A 12 -7.62 13.87 -8.06
N ARG A 13 -7.89 12.88 -7.20
CA ARG A 13 -8.61 11.66 -7.53
C ARG A 13 -9.38 11.16 -6.30
N ILE A 14 -10.53 10.55 -6.55
CA ILE A 14 -11.29 9.81 -5.54
C ILE A 14 -11.34 8.35 -6.01
N ASP A 15 -10.88 7.47 -5.15
CA ASP A 15 -10.69 6.04 -5.42
C ASP A 15 -11.53 5.22 -4.42
N PRO A 16 -12.41 4.29 -4.84
CA PRO A 16 -13.07 3.38 -3.88
C PRO A 16 -12.06 2.48 -3.16
N SER A 17 -12.44 1.96 -1.99
CA SER A 17 -11.64 0.97 -1.25
C SER A 17 -12.44 -0.27 -0.88
N SER A 18 -11.74 -1.36 -0.56
CA SER A 18 -12.32 -2.60 -0.03
C SER A 18 -12.96 -2.47 1.36
N TYR A 19 -12.90 -1.29 2.00
CA TYR A 19 -13.19 -1.10 3.42
C TYR A 19 -14.36 -0.14 3.71
N GLY A 20 -15.12 0.23 2.66
CA GLY A 20 -16.33 1.04 2.76
C GLY A 20 -16.12 2.56 2.79
N TYR A 21 -14.86 3.01 2.80
CA TYR A 21 -14.49 4.42 2.62
C TYR A 21 -13.92 4.67 1.23
N GLU A 22 -13.90 5.91 0.79
CA GLU A 22 -13.25 6.35 -0.45
C GLU A 22 -11.92 7.04 -0.13
N TRP A 23 -10.87 6.74 -0.88
CA TRP A 23 -9.60 7.43 -0.83
C TRP A 23 -9.65 8.73 -1.61
N TYR A 24 -9.43 9.85 -0.93
CA TYR A 24 -9.22 11.16 -1.51
C TYR A 24 -7.71 11.39 -1.62
N ILE A 25 -7.21 11.47 -2.86
CA ILE A 25 -5.77 11.55 -3.18
C ILE A 25 -5.32 13.00 -3.35
N TYR A 26 -4.20 13.37 -2.73
CA TYR A 26 -3.67 14.74 -2.73
C TYR A 26 -2.14 14.76 -2.90
N GLY A 27 -1.61 15.92 -3.32
CA GLY A 27 -0.18 16.25 -3.23
C GLY A 27 0.57 16.22 -4.56
N ASN A 28 -0.14 16.29 -5.68
CA ASN A 28 0.33 16.40 -7.06
C ASN A 28 1.41 15.38 -7.41
N LYS A 29 1.23 14.14 -6.93
CA LYS A 29 2.18 13.03 -7.10
C LYS A 29 3.62 13.39 -6.66
N SER A 30 3.77 14.31 -5.70
CA SER A 30 5.06 14.81 -5.23
C SER A 30 5.53 14.06 -3.99
N PRO A 31 6.83 13.70 -3.89
CA PRO A 31 7.39 13.09 -2.67
C PRO A 31 7.38 14.03 -1.45
N LYS A 32 7.08 15.32 -1.66
CA LYS A 32 6.95 16.29 -0.57
C LYS A 32 5.53 16.37 -0.01
N GLY A 33 4.52 16.30 -0.86
CA GLY A 33 3.14 16.63 -0.49
C GLY A 33 2.16 15.46 -0.47
N TYR A 34 2.56 14.28 -0.94
CA TYR A 34 1.60 13.19 -1.16
C TYR A 34 0.98 12.63 0.12
N LEU A 35 -0.35 12.56 0.12
CA LEU A 35 -1.16 11.91 1.14
C LEU A 35 -2.45 11.34 0.53
N GLN A 36 -3.07 10.40 1.23
CA GLN A 36 -4.37 9.84 0.89
C GLN A 36 -5.27 9.87 2.13
N ALA A 37 -6.45 10.48 2.03
CA ALA A 37 -7.42 10.54 3.12
C ALA A 37 -8.60 9.61 2.82
N GLY A 38 -8.80 8.58 3.63
CA GLY A 38 -9.96 7.71 3.55
C GLY A 38 -11.17 8.34 4.22
N VAL A 39 -12.24 8.53 3.46
CA VAL A 39 -13.42 9.28 3.87
C VAL A 39 -14.64 8.37 3.85
N GLU A 40 -15.30 8.26 5.00
CA GLU A 40 -16.56 7.55 5.16
C GLU A 40 -17.59 8.54 5.72
N ASN A 41 -18.75 8.66 5.09
CA ASN A 41 -19.84 9.55 5.54
C ASN A 41 -19.39 11.00 5.83
N GLY A 42 -18.49 11.54 4.99
CA GLY A 42 -17.95 12.89 5.13
C GLY A 42 -16.96 13.09 6.29
N LYS A 43 -16.47 12.01 6.91
CA LYS A 43 -15.45 12.02 7.97
C LYS A 43 -14.18 11.32 7.49
N VAL A 44 -13.03 11.88 7.83
CA VAL A 44 -11.74 11.19 7.60
C VAL A 44 -11.61 10.10 8.66
N VAL A 45 -11.56 8.84 8.22
CA VAL A 45 -11.46 7.64 9.07
C VAL A 45 -10.09 6.97 8.97
N THR A 46 -9.33 7.27 7.91
CA THR A 46 -7.93 6.88 7.79
C THR A 46 -7.16 7.94 6.99
N LEU A 47 -5.87 8.09 7.26
CA LEU A 47 -4.99 9.03 6.59
C LEU A 47 -3.62 8.38 6.40
N PHE A 48 -3.24 8.14 5.15
CA PHE A 48 -1.90 7.69 4.79
C PHE A 48 -1.06 8.87 4.32
N VAL A 49 0.17 8.97 4.83
CA VAL A 49 1.10 10.07 4.52
C VAL A 49 2.50 9.53 4.25
N ILE A 50 3.06 9.89 3.10
CA ILE A 50 4.45 9.61 2.70
C ILE A 50 5.21 10.89 2.34
N GLY A 51 4.48 11.98 2.04
CA GLY A 51 5.05 13.29 1.71
C GLY A 51 5.88 13.88 2.85
N SER A 52 7.14 14.25 2.57
CA SER A 52 8.08 14.74 3.59
C SER A 52 7.69 16.06 4.26
N ASP A 53 6.91 16.89 3.56
CA ASP A 53 6.54 18.24 4.01
C ASP A 53 5.14 18.23 4.67
N VAL A 54 4.47 17.09 4.67
CA VAL A 54 3.16 16.91 5.32
C VAL A 54 3.36 16.75 6.83
N ASN A 55 2.63 17.53 7.61
CA ASN A 55 2.69 17.47 9.07
C ASN A 55 2.11 16.13 9.58
N THR A 56 2.99 15.30 10.15
CA THR A 56 2.67 14.00 10.75
C THR A 56 2.90 13.97 12.26
N SER A 57 2.81 15.13 12.92
CA SER A 57 3.00 15.24 14.37
C SER A 57 2.21 14.18 15.14
N PRO A 58 2.83 13.50 16.13
CA PRO A 58 4.14 13.79 16.71
C PRO A 58 5.34 13.13 15.99
N PHE A 59 5.11 12.52 14.83
CA PHE A 59 6.13 11.86 14.01
C PHE A 59 6.65 12.79 12.92
N THR A 60 7.79 12.44 12.32
CA THR A 60 8.36 13.14 11.17
C THR A 60 8.86 12.13 10.15
N ILE A 61 8.39 12.22 8.91
CA ILE A 61 8.88 11.37 7.80
C ILE A 61 10.40 11.53 7.66
N GLY A 62 11.13 10.41 7.58
CA GLY A 62 12.59 10.38 7.57
C GLY A 62 13.24 10.37 8.95
N GLU A 63 12.49 10.53 10.05
CA GLU A 63 13.05 10.40 11.40
C GLU A 63 13.55 8.96 11.62
N ASN A 64 14.71 8.85 12.30
CA ASN A 64 15.30 7.57 12.62
C ASN A 64 14.38 6.76 13.55
N SER A 65 14.12 5.50 13.19
CA SER A 65 13.23 4.59 13.91
C SER A 65 13.59 4.45 15.39
N ASN A 66 14.88 4.35 15.74
CA ASN A 66 15.31 4.24 17.14
C ASN A 66 14.90 5.45 17.99
N LYS A 67 14.90 6.66 17.41
CA LYS A 67 14.45 7.87 18.14
C LYS A 67 12.96 7.82 18.43
N ILE A 68 12.17 7.29 17.50
CA ILE A 68 10.72 7.15 17.66
C ILE A 68 10.44 6.06 18.72
N ILE A 69 11.06 4.89 18.58
CA ILE A 69 10.89 3.74 19.48
C ILE A 69 11.27 4.10 20.94
N GLN A 70 12.24 5.01 21.15
CA GLN A 70 12.60 5.48 22.49
C GLN A 70 11.59 6.47 23.10
N LYS A 71 10.82 7.18 22.27
CA LYS A 71 9.87 8.22 22.70
C LYS A 71 8.47 7.66 22.96
N PHE A 72 8.09 6.62 22.23
CA PHE A 72 6.74 6.07 22.28
C PHE A 72 6.77 4.63 22.77
N PRO A 73 5.90 4.26 23.72
CA PRO A 73 5.75 2.87 24.11
C PRO A 73 5.24 2.07 22.91
N ILE A 74 5.98 1.04 22.51
CA ILE A 74 5.56 0.10 21.48
C ILE A 74 5.25 -1.23 22.17
N GLU A 75 4.02 -1.67 21.99
CA GLU A 75 3.49 -2.91 22.54
C GLU A 75 3.38 -3.96 21.44
N SER A 76 3.62 -5.22 21.78
CA SER A 76 3.36 -6.36 20.90
C SER A 76 1.88 -6.74 20.89
N ASP A 77 1.14 -6.38 21.93
CA ASP A 77 -0.24 -6.81 22.16
C ASP A 77 -1.12 -5.58 22.41
N ILE A 78 -2.03 -5.31 21.48
CA ILE A 78 -2.82 -4.08 21.50
C ILE A 78 -4.29 -4.43 21.59
N THR A 79 -4.97 -3.88 22.59
CA THR A 79 -6.37 -4.18 22.86
C THR A 79 -7.30 -3.03 22.44
N ILE A 80 -8.38 -3.38 21.77
CA ILE A 80 -9.52 -2.53 21.45
C ILE A 80 -10.75 -3.15 22.12
N ASN A 81 -11.44 -2.37 22.96
CA ASN A 81 -12.71 -2.77 23.56
C ASN A 81 -13.83 -1.92 22.96
N ASP A 82 -14.94 -2.56 22.59
CA ASP A 82 -16.16 -1.89 22.15
C ASP A 82 -17.36 -2.53 22.85
N GLY A 83 -17.86 -1.86 23.90
CA GLY A 83 -18.88 -2.43 24.78
C GLY A 83 -18.40 -3.72 25.46
N GLU A 84 -19.05 -4.84 25.13
CA GLU A 84 -18.69 -6.18 25.62
C GLU A 84 -17.69 -6.91 24.72
N ASP A 85 -17.46 -6.38 23.51
CA ASP A 85 -16.56 -6.99 22.54
C ASP A 85 -15.11 -6.63 22.84
N PHE A 86 -14.24 -7.60 22.60
CA PHE A 86 -12.82 -7.55 22.88
C PHE A 86 -12.05 -7.96 21.65
N PHE A 87 -11.07 -7.15 21.26
CA PHE A 87 -10.18 -7.41 20.13
C PHE A 87 -8.74 -7.15 20.56
N ARG A 88 -7.87 -8.15 20.39
CA ARG A 88 -6.44 -8.04 20.66
C ARG A 88 -5.65 -8.30 19.40
N PHE A 89 -4.95 -7.30 18.90
CA PHE A 89 -3.93 -7.46 17.88
C PHE A 89 -2.64 -7.97 18.51
N GLU A 90 -2.02 -8.95 17.86
CA GLU A 90 -0.76 -9.57 18.25
C GLU A 90 0.26 -9.34 17.12
N LEU A 91 1.27 -8.53 17.41
CA LEU A 91 2.35 -8.16 16.49
C LEU A 91 3.56 -9.06 16.76
N SER A 92 4.09 -9.67 15.70
CA SER A 92 5.38 -10.34 15.72
C SER A 92 6.53 -9.36 15.96
N GLU A 93 7.70 -9.85 16.34
CA GLU A 93 8.90 -9.03 16.54
C GLU A 93 9.26 -8.21 15.29
N GLN A 94 9.10 -8.80 14.10
CA GLN A 94 9.35 -8.09 12.84
C GLN A 94 8.34 -6.96 12.62
N GLU A 95 7.08 -7.16 12.98
CA GLU A 95 6.04 -6.13 12.86
C GLU A 95 6.25 -5.00 13.87
N VAL A 96 6.62 -5.33 15.11
CA VAL A 96 7.02 -4.33 16.11
C VAL A 96 8.18 -3.47 15.61
N MET A 97 9.17 -4.08 14.93
CA MET A 97 10.34 -3.36 14.43
C MET A 97 10.11 -2.58 13.14
N LEU A 98 9.28 -3.07 12.22
CA LEU A 98 9.14 -2.50 10.88
C LEU A 98 7.84 -1.73 10.69
N ARG A 99 6.79 -2.11 11.41
CA ARG A 99 5.47 -1.51 11.27
C ARG A 99 4.68 -1.50 12.59
N PRO A 100 5.19 -0.86 13.65
CA PRO A 100 4.48 -0.86 14.93
C PRO A 100 3.15 -0.10 14.84
N LEU A 101 2.23 -0.48 15.72
CA LEU A 101 0.96 0.19 15.92
C LEU A 101 0.98 0.90 17.28
N ILE A 102 0.59 2.18 17.29
CA ILE A 102 0.61 3.02 18.50
C ILE A 102 -0.78 3.60 18.72
N LYS A 103 -1.28 3.54 19.95
CA LYS A 103 -2.48 4.27 20.35
C LYS A 103 -2.13 5.74 20.55
N LEU A 104 -2.66 6.63 19.72
CA LEU A 104 -2.40 8.07 19.86
C LEU A 104 -3.41 8.74 20.78
N LYS A 105 -4.68 8.36 20.67
CA LYS A 105 -5.79 8.79 21.54
C LYS A 105 -6.94 7.80 21.41
N ASP A 106 -8.03 8.03 22.13
CA ASP A 106 -9.22 7.20 22.00
C ASP A 106 -9.73 7.18 20.55
N ASN A 107 -9.97 5.97 20.07
CA ASN A 107 -10.37 5.65 18.71
C ASN A 107 -9.41 6.15 17.59
N VAL A 108 -8.14 6.46 17.89
CA VAL A 108 -7.16 6.82 16.86
C VAL A 108 -5.84 6.09 17.09
N TRP A 109 -5.49 5.31 16.08
CA TRP A 109 -4.29 4.50 16.02
C TRP A 109 -3.36 5.02 14.94
N VAL A 110 -2.07 4.76 15.12
CA VAL A 110 -1.04 5.11 14.14
C VAL A 110 -0.22 3.88 13.84
N GLN A 111 -0.28 3.42 12.60
CA GLN A 111 0.65 2.45 12.06
C GLN A 111 1.81 3.21 11.42
N LEU A 112 3.02 2.99 11.94
CA LEU A 112 4.23 3.51 11.34
C LEU A 112 4.74 2.52 10.30
N TYR A 113 5.42 2.98 9.26
CA TYR A 113 6.15 2.12 8.32
C TYR A 113 7.61 2.54 8.32
N PHE A 114 8.50 1.65 8.75
CA PHE A 114 9.93 1.85 8.74
C PHE A 114 10.57 1.16 7.54
N ASP A 115 11.53 1.84 6.93
CA ASP A 115 12.43 1.24 5.94
C ASP A 115 13.58 0.56 6.68
N LYS A 116 13.62 -0.78 6.61
CA LYS A 116 14.62 -1.59 7.33
C LYS A 116 16.06 -1.36 6.85
N PHE A 117 16.23 -0.86 5.62
CA PHE A 117 17.56 -0.63 5.05
C PHE A 117 18.14 0.72 5.46
N THR A 118 17.29 1.72 5.69
CA THR A 118 17.72 3.08 6.09
C THR A 118 17.49 3.37 7.57
N ASN A 119 16.69 2.55 8.27
CA ASN A 119 16.22 2.77 9.64
C ASN A 119 15.49 4.11 9.80
N GLN A 120 14.71 4.50 8.79
CA GLN A 120 13.93 5.74 8.78
C GLN A 120 12.44 5.46 8.68
N LEU A 121 11.63 6.38 9.23
CA LEU A 121 10.19 6.41 8.98
C LEU A 121 9.92 6.70 7.50
N SER A 122 9.41 5.69 6.80
CA SER A 122 9.04 5.75 5.39
C SER A 122 7.75 6.55 5.21
N SER A 123 6.71 6.14 5.93
CA SER A 123 5.34 6.66 5.85
C SER A 123 4.58 6.41 7.17
N VAL A 124 3.42 7.03 7.30
CA VAL A 124 2.54 6.92 8.48
C VAL A 124 1.11 6.70 8.01
N ARG A 125 0.38 5.81 8.69
CA ARG A 125 -1.07 5.63 8.54
C ARG A 125 -1.78 5.88 9.87
N TYR A 126 -2.58 6.93 9.92
CA TYR A 126 -3.56 7.15 11.00
C TYR A 126 -4.85 6.43 10.66
N THR A 127 -5.48 5.80 11.63
CA THR A 127 -6.72 5.05 11.39
C THR A 127 -7.61 5.01 12.63
N THR A 128 -8.92 4.99 12.44
CA THR A 128 -9.89 4.75 13.50
C THR A 128 -9.96 3.26 13.87
N SER A 129 -10.51 2.92 15.04
CA SER A 129 -10.57 1.52 15.47
C SER A 129 -11.41 0.66 14.53
N ASP A 130 -12.52 1.21 14.00
CA ASP A 130 -13.39 0.49 13.07
C ASP A 130 -12.66 0.15 11.75
N VAL A 131 -11.90 1.10 11.19
CA VAL A 131 -11.09 0.85 9.98
C VAL A 131 -9.96 -0.13 10.29
N LEU A 132 -9.29 0.00 11.43
CA LEU A 132 -8.23 -0.93 11.83
C LEU A 132 -8.76 -2.37 11.98
N LEU A 133 -9.94 -2.55 12.58
CA LEU A 133 -10.62 -3.84 12.73
C LEU A 133 -11.16 -4.41 11.41
N LYS A 134 -11.49 -3.56 10.44
CA LYS A 134 -11.80 -3.97 9.05
C LYS A 134 -10.52 -4.42 8.32
N GLN A 135 -9.44 -3.64 8.39
CA GLN A 135 -8.18 -3.91 7.69
C GLN A 135 -7.42 -5.12 8.24
N ARG A 136 -7.42 -5.30 9.56
CA ARG A 136 -6.73 -6.38 10.27
C ARG A 136 -5.28 -6.55 9.82
N PRO A 137 -4.44 -5.51 9.95
CA PRO A 137 -3.07 -5.54 9.45
C PRO A 137 -2.15 -6.52 10.21
N TYR A 138 -2.60 -7.07 11.33
CA TYR A 138 -1.88 -8.02 12.18
C TYR A 138 -2.80 -9.18 12.57
N SER A 139 -2.21 -10.24 13.15
CA SER A 139 -2.95 -11.32 13.79
C SER A 139 -3.86 -10.76 14.87
N ILE A 140 -5.07 -11.33 15.00
CA ILE A 140 -6.08 -10.83 15.93
C ILE A 140 -6.75 -11.99 16.67
N VAL A 141 -6.90 -11.82 17.99
CA VAL A 141 -7.70 -12.67 18.88
C VAL A 141 -8.88 -11.85 19.36
N TYR A 142 -10.10 -12.39 19.28
CA TYR A 142 -11.28 -11.61 19.63
C TYR A 142 -12.38 -12.43 20.29
N ARG A 143 -13.24 -11.73 21.04
CA ARG A 143 -14.53 -12.20 21.55
C ARG A 143 -15.57 -11.17 21.14
N GLY A 144 -16.59 -11.60 20.41
CA GLY A 144 -17.57 -10.71 19.78
C GLY A 144 -17.58 -10.89 18.27
N ASP A 145 -18.25 -9.99 17.56
CA ASP A 145 -18.31 -9.98 16.10
C ASP A 145 -17.34 -8.95 15.52
N LEU A 146 -16.50 -9.36 14.57
CA LEU A 146 -15.66 -8.41 13.85
C LEU A 146 -16.55 -7.52 12.95
N PRO A 147 -16.19 -6.23 12.77
CA PRO A 147 -16.88 -5.37 11.83
C PRO A 147 -16.99 -6.05 10.46
N PRO A 148 -18.19 -6.11 9.86
CA PRO A 148 -18.38 -6.75 8.57
C PRO A 148 -17.61 -5.98 7.50
N LEU A 149 -16.91 -6.71 6.64
CA LEU A 149 -16.49 -6.19 5.35
C LEU A 149 -17.71 -6.30 4.45
N GLY A 150 -18.22 -5.17 3.96
CA GLY A 150 -19.30 -5.17 2.98
C GLY A 150 -18.90 -6.03 1.78
N GLN A 151 -19.82 -6.82 1.24
CA GLN A 151 -19.57 -7.55 0.00
C GLN A 151 -19.64 -6.57 -1.16
N LEU A 152 -18.54 -6.43 -1.88
CA LEU A 152 -18.50 -5.71 -3.15
C LEU A 152 -19.09 -6.61 -4.24
N SER A 153 -19.89 -6.02 -5.12
CA SER A 153 -20.21 -6.64 -6.41
C SER A 153 -18.94 -6.77 -7.26
N GLU A 154 -18.96 -7.63 -8.29
CA GLU A 154 -17.83 -7.76 -9.22
C GLU A 154 -17.43 -6.43 -9.88
N GLU A 155 -18.41 -5.56 -10.16
CA GLU A 155 -18.15 -4.24 -10.75
C GLU A 155 -17.47 -3.30 -9.74
N GLU A 156 -17.90 -3.32 -8.48
CA GLU A 156 -17.28 -2.52 -7.42
C GLU A 156 -15.87 -3.02 -7.11
N GLN A 157 -15.67 -4.35 -7.05
CA GLN A 157 -14.36 -4.95 -6.85
C GLN A 157 -13.40 -4.54 -7.98
N LYS A 158 -13.84 -4.60 -9.24
CA LYS A 158 -13.02 -4.17 -10.37
C LYS A 158 -12.60 -2.69 -10.25
N LYS A 159 -13.49 -1.81 -9.78
CA LYS A 159 -13.15 -0.39 -9.56
C LYS A 159 -12.13 -0.23 -8.44
N VAL A 160 -12.25 -1.01 -7.37
CA VAL A 160 -11.26 -1.03 -6.28
C VAL A 160 -9.91 -1.51 -6.79
N ASP A 161 -9.86 -2.61 -7.54
CA ASP A 161 -8.62 -3.16 -8.10
C ASP A 161 -7.91 -2.14 -9.00
N GLN A 162 -8.66 -1.48 -9.91
CA GLN A 162 -8.14 -0.42 -10.78
C GLN A 162 -7.62 0.80 -10.00
N SER A 163 -8.29 1.16 -8.89
CA SER A 163 -7.81 2.23 -8.01
C SER A 163 -6.53 1.82 -7.27
N GLU A 164 -6.42 0.57 -6.81
CA GLU A 164 -5.21 0.06 -6.18
C GLU A 164 -4.03 -0.03 -7.16
N GLU A 165 -4.26 -0.36 -8.45
CA GLU A 165 -3.24 -0.28 -9.50
C GLU A 165 -2.64 1.13 -9.63
N GLN A 166 -3.51 2.14 -9.70
CA GLN A 166 -3.09 3.54 -9.80
C GLN A 166 -2.36 4.02 -8.55
N GLN A 167 -2.85 3.65 -7.35
CA GLN A 167 -2.17 3.98 -6.10
C GLN A 167 -0.79 3.34 -6.01
N VAL A 168 -0.65 2.06 -6.36
CA VAL A 168 0.63 1.35 -6.37
C VAL A 168 1.62 2.00 -7.35
N PHE A 169 1.17 2.37 -8.54
CA PHE A 169 1.99 3.09 -9.52
C PHE A 169 2.47 4.43 -8.98
N GLU A 170 1.58 5.23 -8.40
CA GLU A 170 1.92 6.53 -7.84
C GLU A 170 2.88 6.43 -6.66
N LEU A 171 2.61 5.54 -5.71
CA LEU A 171 3.47 5.30 -4.55
C LEU A 171 4.86 4.84 -4.98
N THR A 172 4.94 4.00 -6.01
CA THR A 172 6.22 3.58 -6.59
C THR A 172 7.00 4.78 -7.12
N ASN A 173 6.36 5.69 -7.87
CA ASN A 173 7.01 6.89 -8.37
C ASN A 173 7.38 7.89 -7.28
N ILE A 174 6.56 8.04 -6.24
CA ILE A 174 6.87 8.86 -5.06
C ILE A 174 8.13 8.35 -4.36
N ILE A 175 8.20 7.04 -4.15
CA ILE A 175 9.37 6.39 -3.55
C ILE A 175 10.59 6.56 -4.44
N ARG A 176 10.47 6.33 -5.75
CA ARG A 176 11.54 6.53 -6.72
C ARG A 176 12.10 7.95 -6.65
N LEU A 177 11.23 8.96 -6.66
CA LEU A 177 11.64 10.37 -6.52
C LEU A 177 12.32 10.65 -5.18
N LYS A 178 11.84 10.07 -4.07
CA LYS A 178 12.47 10.17 -2.74
C LYS A 178 13.90 9.60 -2.73
N TYR A 179 14.17 8.61 -3.58
CA TYR A 179 15.48 7.97 -3.76
C TYR A 179 16.25 8.50 -4.98
N GLU A 180 15.89 9.69 -5.49
CA GLU A 180 16.55 10.36 -6.62
C GLU A 180 16.59 9.50 -7.89
N LYS A 181 15.53 8.71 -8.11
CA LYS A 181 15.30 7.90 -9.31
C LYS A 181 14.32 8.63 -10.23
N ASN A 182 14.47 8.42 -11.54
CA ASN A 182 13.52 8.92 -12.51
C ASN A 182 12.15 8.24 -12.32
N PRO A 183 11.03 8.99 -12.42
CA PRO A 183 9.72 8.37 -12.41
C PRO A 183 9.56 7.46 -13.64
N LEU A 184 8.74 6.42 -13.49
CA LEU A 184 8.36 5.48 -14.52
C LEU A 184 7.11 5.96 -15.22
N GLU A 185 7.05 5.75 -16.53
CA GLU A 185 5.87 5.98 -17.35
C GLU A 185 4.92 4.78 -17.27
N TRP A 186 3.62 5.05 -17.21
CA TRP A 186 2.61 3.98 -17.21
C TRP A 186 2.58 3.31 -18.58
N ASP A 187 2.70 1.99 -18.62
CA ASP A 187 2.54 1.20 -19.85
C ASP A 187 1.30 0.30 -19.77
N GLU A 188 0.30 0.60 -20.60
CA GLU A 188 -1.01 -0.03 -20.57
C GLU A 188 -0.97 -1.52 -20.89
N LYS A 189 -0.22 -1.92 -21.93
CA LYS A 189 -0.12 -3.34 -22.30
C LYS A 189 0.59 -4.15 -21.21
N THR A 190 1.57 -3.56 -20.57
CA THR A 190 2.30 -4.17 -19.45
C THR A 190 1.45 -4.27 -18.21
N SER A 191 0.58 -3.28 -17.96
CA SER A 191 -0.44 -3.35 -16.90
C SER A 191 -1.41 -4.49 -17.16
N GLU A 192 -1.89 -4.67 -18.41
CA GLU A 192 -2.74 -5.80 -18.77
C GLU A 192 -2.03 -7.15 -18.49
N VAL A 193 -0.74 -7.27 -18.83
CA VAL A 193 0.06 -8.47 -18.52
C VAL A 193 0.16 -8.71 -17.01
N ALA A 194 0.41 -7.66 -16.23
CA ALA A 194 0.49 -7.74 -14.78
C ALA A 194 -0.85 -8.15 -14.16
N PHE A 195 -1.97 -7.61 -14.67
CA PHE A 195 -3.32 -7.94 -14.21
C PHE A 195 -3.63 -9.42 -14.45
N LEU A 196 -3.33 -9.90 -15.67
CA LEU A 196 -3.53 -11.30 -16.01
C LEU A 196 -2.70 -12.24 -15.14
N HIS A 197 -1.51 -11.83 -14.69
CA HIS A 197 -0.70 -12.65 -13.78
C HIS A 197 -1.25 -12.64 -12.35
N SER A 198 -1.67 -11.47 -11.83
CA SER A 198 -2.37 -11.39 -10.54
C SER A 198 -3.63 -12.27 -10.53
N LYS A 199 -4.41 -12.21 -11.62
CA LYS A 199 -5.58 -13.06 -11.83
C LYS A 199 -5.24 -14.54 -11.91
N ASP A 200 -4.19 -14.90 -12.64
CA ASP A 200 -3.76 -16.29 -12.77
C ASP A 200 -3.33 -16.88 -11.42
N MET A 201 -2.56 -16.13 -10.63
CA MET A 201 -2.18 -16.50 -9.26
C MET A 201 -3.39 -16.72 -8.35
N LEU A 202 -4.39 -15.83 -8.44
CA LEU A 202 -5.65 -15.96 -7.71
C LEU A 202 -6.46 -17.18 -8.18
N ASP A 203 -6.79 -17.28 -9.46
CA ASP A 203 -7.66 -18.32 -10.02
C ASP A 203 -7.06 -19.72 -9.82
N GLN A 204 -5.74 -19.86 -9.98
CA GLN A 204 -5.05 -21.13 -9.84
C GLN A 204 -4.48 -21.37 -8.44
N GLN A 205 -4.65 -20.46 -7.48
CA GLN A 205 -4.21 -20.60 -6.08
C GLN A 205 -2.71 -20.93 -5.97
N TYR A 206 -1.86 -20.05 -6.49
CA TYR A 206 -0.41 -20.12 -6.33
C TYR A 206 0.23 -18.73 -6.23
N PHE A 207 1.52 -18.70 -5.87
CA PHE A 207 2.28 -17.47 -5.77
C PHE A 207 3.70 -17.70 -6.30
N SER A 208 3.97 -17.24 -7.52
CA SER A 208 5.25 -17.45 -8.22
C SER A 208 5.41 -16.46 -9.38
N HIS A 209 6.67 -16.16 -9.72
CA HIS A 209 7.03 -15.41 -10.93
C HIS A 209 6.78 -16.22 -12.21
N GLU A 210 6.86 -17.55 -12.13
CA GLU A 210 6.53 -18.46 -13.22
C GLU A 210 5.09 -18.94 -13.07
N SER A 211 4.33 -18.87 -14.16
CA SER A 211 2.98 -19.40 -14.24
C SER A 211 3.00 -20.93 -14.14
N LYS A 212 1.91 -21.56 -13.67
CA LYS A 212 1.85 -23.03 -13.52
C LYS A 212 2.07 -23.80 -14.82
N ASP A 213 1.77 -23.17 -15.96
CA ASP A 213 2.01 -23.72 -17.29
C ASP A 213 3.45 -23.48 -17.80
N GLY A 214 4.32 -22.92 -16.97
CA GLY A 214 5.74 -22.68 -17.26
C GLY A 214 6.04 -21.34 -17.91
N ARG A 215 5.05 -20.49 -18.19
CA ARG A 215 5.30 -19.16 -18.74
C ARG A 215 6.05 -18.27 -17.75
N THR A 216 7.16 -17.70 -18.19
CA THR A 216 7.91 -16.66 -17.49
C THR A 216 7.31 -15.28 -17.74
N LEU A 217 7.78 -14.26 -17.01
CA LEU A 217 7.45 -12.85 -17.32
C LEU A 217 7.68 -12.50 -18.79
N SER A 218 8.79 -12.95 -19.37
CA SER A 218 9.11 -12.72 -20.78
C SER A 218 8.05 -13.32 -21.71
N ASP A 219 7.63 -14.55 -21.44
CA ASP A 219 6.61 -15.23 -22.24
C ASP A 219 5.26 -14.49 -22.15
N ARG A 220 4.87 -14.07 -20.93
CA ARG A 220 3.63 -13.31 -20.70
C ARG A 220 3.64 -11.96 -21.43
N LEU A 221 4.76 -11.23 -21.41
CA LEU A 221 4.92 -9.96 -22.13
C LEU A 221 4.88 -10.16 -23.66
N GLN A 222 5.60 -11.16 -24.18
CA GLN A 222 5.62 -11.48 -25.61
C GLN A 222 4.24 -11.90 -26.13
N GLN A 223 3.46 -12.64 -25.33
CA GLN A 223 2.10 -13.04 -25.69
C GLN A 223 1.16 -11.85 -25.90
N LYS A 224 1.44 -10.70 -25.26
CA LYS A 224 0.71 -9.44 -25.44
C LYS A 224 1.41 -8.46 -26.40
N GLU A 225 2.38 -8.96 -27.15
CA GLU A 225 3.15 -8.18 -28.14
C GLU A 225 3.85 -6.98 -27.48
N VAL A 226 4.31 -7.15 -26.23
CA VAL A 226 5.13 -6.15 -25.52
C VAL A 226 6.60 -6.46 -25.78
N THR A 227 7.25 -5.57 -26.52
CA THR A 227 8.67 -5.67 -26.87
C THR A 227 9.54 -4.90 -25.88
N PHE A 228 10.56 -5.54 -25.31
CA PHE A 228 11.40 -4.95 -24.27
C PHE A 228 12.86 -5.39 -24.40
N LEU A 229 13.78 -4.54 -23.95
CA LEU A 229 15.21 -4.87 -23.80
C LEU A 229 15.48 -5.56 -22.46
N GLN A 230 14.76 -5.12 -21.42
CA GLN A 230 14.88 -5.64 -20.07
C GLN A 230 13.50 -5.56 -19.39
N ALA A 231 13.20 -6.56 -18.57
CA ALA A 231 12.00 -6.60 -17.76
C ALA A 231 12.34 -6.98 -16.31
N GLY A 232 11.47 -6.62 -15.37
CA GLY A 232 11.54 -7.05 -13.98
C GLY A 232 10.15 -7.15 -13.39
N GLU A 233 9.97 -7.97 -12.36
CA GLU A 233 8.67 -8.18 -11.74
C GLU A 233 8.78 -8.15 -10.21
N ASN A 234 7.80 -7.49 -9.58
CA ASN A 234 7.50 -7.67 -8.17
C ASN A 234 6.08 -8.24 -8.05
N ILE A 235 5.89 -9.25 -7.19
CA ILE A 235 4.58 -9.81 -6.86
C ILE A 235 4.32 -9.71 -5.36
N ALA A 236 3.06 -9.52 -4.97
CA ALA A 236 2.61 -9.54 -3.58
C ALA A 236 1.20 -10.13 -3.51
N ALA A 237 0.88 -10.78 -2.40
CA ALA A 237 -0.44 -11.35 -2.17
C ALA A 237 -0.88 -11.17 -0.70
N ASN A 238 -2.19 -11.05 -0.48
CA ASN A 238 -2.83 -11.01 0.84
C ASN A 238 -2.42 -9.83 1.74
N TYR A 239 -1.87 -8.77 1.17
CA TYR A 239 -1.70 -7.50 1.87
C TYR A 239 -3.06 -6.83 2.12
N THR A 240 -3.10 -5.89 3.06
CA THR A 240 -4.34 -5.15 3.37
C THR A 240 -4.79 -4.27 2.21
N ASP A 241 -3.85 -3.66 1.49
CA ASP A 241 -4.09 -2.80 0.33
C ASP A 241 -2.78 -2.60 -0.43
N GLY A 242 -2.86 -1.90 -1.57
CA GLY A 242 -1.70 -1.54 -2.38
C GLY A 242 -0.61 -0.75 -1.64
N ILE A 243 -0.98 0.10 -0.67
CA ILE A 243 0.00 0.81 0.18
C ILE A 243 0.86 -0.20 0.96
N ALA A 244 0.22 -1.16 1.63
CA ALA A 244 0.93 -2.16 2.42
C ALA A 244 1.79 -3.08 1.53
N ALA A 245 1.33 -3.39 0.31
CA ALA A 245 2.12 -4.14 -0.67
C ALA A 245 3.41 -3.38 -1.07
N VAL A 246 3.30 -2.07 -1.36
CA VAL A 246 4.45 -1.23 -1.72
C VAL A 246 5.47 -1.11 -0.60
N GLU A 247 5.02 -0.86 0.63
CA GLU A 247 5.89 -0.84 1.81
C GLU A 247 6.53 -2.23 2.07
N GLY A 248 5.81 -3.31 1.77
CA GLY A 248 6.32 -4.69 1.79
C GLY A 248 7.44 -4.92 0.79
N TRP A 249 7.27 -4.51 -0.47
CA TRP A 249 8.30 -4.59 -1.50
C TRP A 249 9.54 -3.78 -1.12
N MET A 250 9.38 -2.57 -0.60
CA MET A 250 10.50 -1.73 -0.16
C MET A 250 11.33 -2.34 0.97
N ASN A 251 10.71 -3.21 1.76
CA ASN A 251 11.35 -3.97 2.83
C ASN A 251 11.80 -5.39 2.41
N SER A 252 11.80 -5.71 1.12
CA SER A 252 12.42 -6.92 0.55
C SER A 252 13.60 -6.54 -0.34
N GLU A 253 14.77 -7.15 -0.15
CA GLU A 253 15.98 -6.73 -0.87
C GLU A 253 15.84 -6.90 -2.38
N GLY A 254 15.30 -8.03 -2.83
CA GLY A 254 15.06 -8.31 -4.25
C GLY A 254 14.06 -7.32 -4.86
N HIS A 255 12.89 -7.18 -4.22
CA HIS A 255 11.84 -6.30 -4.74
C HIS A 255 12.24 -4.82 -4.75
N ARG A 256 12.96 -4.39 -3.71
CA ARG A 256 13.53 -3.03 -3.61
C ARG A 256 14.53 -2.76 -4.73
N LYS A 257 15.42 -3.72 -5.05
CA LYS A 257 16.37 -3.57 -6.17
C LYS A 257 15.64 -3.35 -7.49
N THR A 258 14.57 -4.10 -7.74
CA THR A 258 13.72 -3.90 -8.93
C THR A 258 13.07 -2.52 -8.94
N LEU A 259 12.39 -2.15 -7.84
CA LEU A 259 11.64 -0.89 -7.71
C LEU A 259 12.53 0.35 -7.90
N LEU A 260 13.77 0.29 -7.38
CA LEU A 260 14.75 1.39 -7.45
C LEU A 260 15.76 1.26 -8.60
N ASN A 261 15.59 0.30 -9.51
CA ASN A 261 16.48 0.18 -10.66
C ASN A 261 16.34 1.40 -11.58
N ASN A 262 17.48 2.02 -11.89
CA ASN A 262 17.58 3.22 -12.73
C ASN A 262 17.39 2.94 -14.23
N GLU A 263 17.55 1.69 -14.65
CA GLU A 263 17.44 1.31 -16.06
C GLU A 263 16.00 1.32 -16.53
N TYR A 264 15.05 0.89 -15.69
CA TYR A 264 13.63 0.87 -16.02
C TYR A 264 13.08 2.27 -16.27
N THR A 265 12.26 2.38 -17.31
CA THR A 265 11.60 3.62 -17.72
C THR A 265 10.08 3.50 -17.70
N HIS A 266 9.54 2.29 -17.76
CA HIS A 266 8.10 2.03 -17.78
C HIS A 266 7.69 1.07 -16.67
N LEU A 267 6.42 1.17 -16.26
CA LEU A 267 5.79 0.31 -15.27
C LEU A 267 4.34 0.03 -15.68
N GLY A 268 3.98 -1.25 -15.70
CA GLY A 268 2.60 -1.70 -15.65
C GLY A 268 2.29 -2.29 -14.28
N VAL A 269 1.17 -1.90 -13.69
CA VAL A 269 0.67 -2.50 -12.44
C VAL A 269 -0.63 -3.21 -12.73
N GLY A 270 -0.82 -4.38 -12.13
CA GLY A 270 -2.06 -5.13 -12.24
C GLY A 270 -2.50 -5.72 -10.91
N VAL A 271 -3.78 -5.58 -10.59
CA VAL A 271 -4.37 -6.05 -9.33
C VAL A 271 -5.60 -6.91 -9.62
N ASP A 272 -5.70 -8.06 -8.96
CA ASP A 272 -6.94 -8.84 -8.89
C ASP A 272 -7.18 -9.20 -7.41
N HIS A 273 -8.17 -8.57 -6.80
CA HIS A 273 -8.41 -8.60 -5.36
C HIS A 273 -7.12 -8.27 -4.57
N LYS A 274 -6.59 -9.22 -3.79
CA LYS A 274 -5.39 -9.03 -2.96
C LYS A 274 -4.12 -9.59 -3.60
N TYR A 275 -4.10 -9.75 -4.92
CA TYR A 275 -2.90 -10.11 -5.68
C TYR A 275 -2.42 -8.89 -6.47
N TYR A 276 -1.15 -8.56 -6.31
CA TYR A 276 -0.53 -7.36 -6.85
C TYR A 276 0.69 -7.75 -7.68
N THR A 277 0.79 -7.21 -8.89
CA THR A 277 1.95 -7.41 -9.77
C THR A 277 2.44 -6.07 -10.30
N GLN A 278 3.75 -5.84 -10.23
CA GLN A 278 4.45 -4.74 -10.90
C GLN A 278 5.38 -5.30 -11.97
N ASN A 279 5.18 -4.90 -13.22
CA ASN A 279 6.05 -5.26 -14.34
C ASN A 279 6.78 -4.02 -14.83
N PHE A 280 8.10 -4.01 -14.64
CA PHE A 280 8.99 -2.91 -15.00
C PHE A 280 9.64 -3.19 -16.34
N LEU A 281 9.79 -2.18 -17.20
CA LEU A 281 10.37 -2.36 -18.54
C LEU A 281 11.38 -1.29 -18.93
N VAL A 282 12.29 -1.72 -19.79
CA VAL A 282 12.97 -0.87 -20.77
C VAL A 282 12.44 -1.27 -22.15
N PRO A 283 11.67 -0.43 -22.84
CA PRO A 283 11.10 -0.79 -24.14
C PRO A 283 12.19 -0.94 -25.20
N MET A 284 11.94 -1.79 -26.22
CA MET A 284 12.72 -1.73 -27.45
C MET A 284 12.41 -0.45 -28.21
N LYS A 285 13.44 0.22 -28.74
CA LYS A 285 13.29 1.39 -29.62
C LYS A 285 12.78 0.99 -31.00
#